data_AF-A0A2G3JY36-F1
#
_entry.id   AF-A0A2G3JY36-F1
#
_cell.length_a   1.000
_cell.length_b   1.000
_cell.length_c   1.000
_cell.angle_alpha   90.00
_cell.angle_beta   90.00
_cell.angle_gamma   90.00
#
_symmetry.space_group_name_H-M   'P 1'
#
loop_
_entity.id
_entity.type
_entity.pdbx_description
1 polymer ?
#
loop_
_entity_poly.entity_id
_entity_poly.type
_entity_poly.pdbx_seq_one_letter_code
_entity_poly.pdbx_strand_id
1 'polypeptide(L)'
;MLKAKGTGIDALDEAIRASGGIGFEDAFRRWGSMLAFPDAKALPAGYGYPGVKVGDYTSPAWNGSDIAKYYAFPATLPDTIKPYSHLPLVEPNQSGQYTREVKVPPGVTLSVYIQ
;
A
#
# COMPACT_ATOMS: atom_id res chain seq x y z
N MET A 1 -25.34 -5.05 -7.88
CA MET A 1 -24.33 -6.13 -8.00
C MET A 1 -23.39 -5.79 -9.13
N LEU A 2 -22.08 -5.83 -8.88
CA LEU A 2 -21.06 -5.67 -9.91
C LEU A 2 -21.19 -6.77 -10.96
N LYS A 3 -21.42 -6.39 -12.22
CA LYS A 3 -21.48 -7.33 -13.35
C LYS A 3 -20.08 -7.54 -13.93
N ALA A 4 -19.14 -8.03 -13.12
CA ALA A 4 -17.80 -8.31 -13.61
C ALA A 4 -17.83 -9.42 -14.68
N LYS A 5 -17.32 -9.12 -15.87
CA LYS A 5 -17.15 -10.01 -17.02
C LYS A 5 -15.67 -10.45 -17.10
N GLY A 6 -15.20 -11.22 -16.12
CA GLY A 6 -13.83 -11.74 -16.11
C GLY A 6 -13.59 -12.75 -14.98
N THR A 7 -12.41 -13.37 -14.96
CA THR A 7 -11.94 -14.21 -13.83
C THR A 7 -10.65 -13.64 -13.25
N GLY A 8 -10.50 -13.63 -11.93
CA GLY A 8 -9.26 -13.18 -11.29
C GLY A 8 -9.04 -11.67 -11.44
N ILE A 9 -7.89 -11.29 -12.03
CA ILE A 9 -7.46 -9.89 -12.12
C ILE A 9 -8.39 -9.04 -12.97
N ASP A 10 -8.92 -9.57 -14.08
CA ASP A 10 -9.82 -8.82 -14.97
C ASP A 10 -11.13 -8.46 -14.25
N ALA A 11 -11.66 -9.40 -13.44
CA ALA A 11 -12.85 -9.14 -12.62
C ALA A 11 -12.58 -8.08 -11.55
N LEU A 12 -11.37 -8.08 -10.97
CA LEU A 12 -10.97 -7.11 -9.97
C LEU A 12 -10.72 -5.72 -10.58
N ASP A 13 -10.06 -5.64 -11.74
CA ASP A 13 -9.89 -4.38 -12.49
C ASP A 13 -11.24 -3.77 -12.83
N GLU A 14 -12.16 -4.56 -13.41
CA GLU A 14 -13.50 -4.10 -13.73
C GLU A 14 -14.24 -3.62 -12.47
N ALA A 15 -14.09 -4.33 -11.35
CA ALA A 15 -14.76 -3.93 -10.11
C ALA A 15 -14.22 -2.63 -9.52
N ILE A 16 -12.91 -2.43 -9.57
CA ILE A 16 -12.27 -1.18 -9.16
C ILE A 16 -12.76 -0.04 -10.05
N ARG A 17 -12.78 -0.22 -11.37
CA ARG A 17 -13.24 0.79 -12.32
C ARG A 17 -14.72 1.13 -12.16
N ALA A 18 -15.58 0.11 -12.01
CA ALA A 18 -17.01 0.28 -11.79
C ALA A 18 -17.33 1.02 -10.47
N SER A 19 -16.39 1.02 -9.52
CA SER A 19 -16.48 1.77 -8.27
C SER A 19 -15.86 3.18 -8.36
N GLY A 20 -15.50 3.64 -9.56
CA GLY A 20 -14.86 4.95 -9.80
C GLY A 20 -13.34 4.97 -9.59
N GLY A 21 -12.71 3.80 -9.42
CA GLY A 21 -11.27 3.67 -9.26
C GLY A 21 -10.51 3.70 -10.60
N ILE A 22 -9.18 3.83 -10.49
CA ILE A 22 -8.24 4.00 -11.62
C ILE A 22 -7.90 2.70 -12.37
N GLY A 23 -8.32 1.55 -11.86
CA GLY A 23 -7.97 0.21 -12.36
C GLY A 23 -7.04 -0.54 -11.43
N PHE A 24 -6.93 -1.86 -11.64
CA PHE A 24 -6.21 -2.77 -10.75
C PHE A 24 -4.73 -2.44 -10.63
N GLU A 25 -4.01 -2.24 -11.74
CA GLU A 25 -2.55 -2.08 -11.71
C GLU A 25 -2.12 -0.92 -10.79
N ASP A 26 -2.70 0.27 -11.00
CA ASP A 26 -2.36 1.44 -10.19
C ASP A 26 -2.98 1.39 -8.79
N ALA A 27 -4.20 0.86 -8.65
CA ALA A 27 -4.81 0.70 -7.32
C ALA A 27 -4.00 -0.27 -6.46
N PHE A 28 -3.50 -1.36 -7.03
CA PHE A 28 -2.69 -2.36 -6.35
C PHE A 28 -1.35 -1.78 -5.90
N ARG A 29 -0.66 -1.02 -6.77
CA ARG A 29 0.58 -0.30 -6.41
C ARG A 29 0.35 0.70 -5.27
N ARG A 30 -0.70 1.51 -5.37
CA ARG A 30 -1.01 2.51 -4.34
C ARG A 30 -1.42 1.85 -3.02
N TRP A 31 -2.19 0.77 -3.07
CA TRP A 31 -2.46 -0.04 -1.88
C TRP A 31 -1.17 -0.60 -1.27
N GLY A 32 -0.23 -1.10 -2.08
CA GLY A 32 1.08 -1.56 -1.62
C GLY A 32 1.87 -0.51 -0.84
N SER A 33 1.84 0.75 -1.26
CA SER A 33 2.52 1.84 -0.55
C SER A 33 1.97 2.09 0.87
N MET A 34 0.75 1.66 1.15
CA MET A 34 0.14 1.79 2.47
C MET A 34 0.83 0.94 3.55
N LEU A 35 1.61 -0.08 3.14
CA LEU A 35 2.43 -0.90 4.04
C LEU A 35 3.58 -0.13 4.70
N ALA A 36 3.90 1.06 4.20
CA ALA A 36 4.82 1.97 4.88
C ALA A 36 4.19 2.66 6.12
N PHE A 37 2.90 2.42 6.37
CA PHE A 37 2.11 3.08 7.43
C PHE A 37 2.33 4.59 7.49
N PRO A 38 2.14 5.30 6.37
CA PRO A 38 2.30 6.74 6.31
C PRO A 38 1.35 7.47 7.29
N ASP A 39 1.74 8.68 7.69
CA ASP A 39 0.84 9.55 8.44
C ASP A 39 -0.39 9.85 7.58
N ALA A 40 -1.58 9.60 8.13
CA ALA A 40 -2.86 9.83 7.48
C ALA A 40 -3.02 11.27 6.96
N LYS A 41 -2.36 12.26 7.59
CA LYS A 41 -2.37 13.66 7.15
C LYS A 41 -1.61 13.91 5.85
N ALA A 42 -0.67 13.04 5.50
CA ALA A 42 0.18 13.16 4.31
C ALA A 42 -0.35 12.34 3.12
N LEU A 43 -1.46 11.62 3.29
CA LEU A 43 -2.00 10.73 2.26
C LEU A 43 -2.87 11.47 1.24
N PRO A 44 -2.81 11.09 -0.06
CA PRO A 44 -3.76 11.56 -1.04
C PRO A 44 -5.20 11.18 -0.67
N ALA A 45 -6.16 11.99 -1.12
CA ALA A 45 -7.57 11.70 -0.93
C ALA A 45 -7.93 10.29 -1.43
N GLY A 46 -8.68 9.54 -0.61
CA GLY A 46 -9.07 8.16 -0.91
C GLY A 46 -8.09 7.07 -0.48
N TYR A 47 -6.91 7.42 0.03
CA TYR A 47 -5.90 6.44 0.50
C TYR A 47 -5.74 6.40 2.01
N GLY A 48 -6.46 7.24 2.76
CA GLY A 48 -6.47 7.20 4.23
C GLY A 48 -7.22 5.98 4.80
N TYR A 49 -7.20 5.88 6.12
CA TYR A 49 -7.94 4.87 6.89
C TYR A 49 -9.10 5.52 7.66
N PRO A 50 -10.16 5.99 6.95
CA PRO A 50 -11.30 6.61 7.61
C PRO A 50 -12.06 5.60 8.48
N GLY A 51 -12.82 6.10 9.43
CA GLY A 51 -13.76 5.27 10.17
C GLY A 51 -14.83 4.74 9.24
N VAL A 52 -15.20 3.47 9.41
CA VAL A 52 -16.20 2.79 8.58
C VAL A 52 -17.27 2.18 9.47
N LYS A 53 -18.54 2.33 9.09
CA LYS A 53 -19.66 1.64 9.73
C LYS A 53 -20.33 0.72 8.70
N VAL A 54 -20.48 -0.57 9.05
CA VAL A 54 -21.15 -1.58 8.23
C VAL A 54 -22.19 -2.29 9.09
N GLY A 55 -23.47 -1.96 8.89
CA GLY A 55 -24.53 -2.40 9.78
C GLY A 55 -24.30 -1.89 11.21
N ASP A 56 -24.21 -2.82 12.16
CA ASP A 56 -23.92 -2.52 13.57
C ASP A 56 -22.42 -2.49 13.90
N TYR A 57 -21.55 -2.89 12.97
CA TYR A 57 -20.10 -2.88 13.17
C TYR A 57 -19.53 -1.50 12.85
N THR A 58 -18.70 -0.98 13.75
CA THR A 58 -18.01 0.31 13.57
C THR A 58 -16.51 0.11 13.77
N SER A 59 -15.72 0.59 12.82
CA SER A 59 -14.28 0.78 12.94
C SER A 59 -14.00 2.27 13.09
N PRO A 60 -13.21 2.71 14.09
CA PRO A 60 -12.76 4.09 14.17
C PRO A 60 -11.81 4.39 13.01
N ALA A 61 -11.63 5.68 12.73
CA ALA A 61 -10.49 6.12 11.93
C ALA A 61 -9.20 5.82 12.69
N TRP A 62 -8.14 5.47 11.97
CA TRP A 62 -6.83 5.22 12.57
C TRP A 62 -5.71 5.83 11.73
N ASN A 63 -4.58 6.11 12.38
CA ASN A 63 -3.37 6.58 11.70
C ASN A 63 -2.36 5.42 11.61
N GLY A 64 -1.76 5.24 10.43
CA GLY A 64 -0.73 4.21 10.25
C GLY A 64 0.48 4.45 11.16
N SER A 65 0.90 5.71 11.29
CA SER A 65 2.07 6.07 12.09
C SER A 65 1.93 5.70 13.58
N ASP A 66 0.72 5.71 14.14
CA ASP A 66 0.45 5.34 15.53
C ASP A 66 0.74 3.86 15.82
N ILE A 67 0.59 3.00 14.80
CA ILE A 67 0.77 1.56 14.88
C ILE A 67 2.06 1.07 14.23
N ALA A 68 2.79 1.92 13.50
CA ALA A 68 4.02 1.57 12.80
C ALA A 68 5.07 0.94 13.73
N LYS A 69 5.15 1.40 14.99
CA LYS A 69 6.05 0.86 16.03
C LYS A 69 5.79 -0.61 16.40
N TYR A 70 4.61 -1.14 16.09
CA TYR A 70 4.25 -2.53 16.37
C TYR A 70 4.57 -3.46 15.19
N TYR A 71 4.94 -2.92 14.02
CA TYR A 71 5.30 -3.71 12.85
C TYR A 71 6.78 -4.07 12.83
N ALA A 72 7.06 -5.36 12.66
CA ALA A 72 8.40 -5.85 12.39
C ALA A 72 8.60 -5.94 10.87
N PHE A 73 9.48 -5.09 10.34
CA PHE A 73 9.83 -5.09 8.92
C PHE A 73 11.03 -5.99 8.64
N PRO A 74 11.07 -6.66 7.48
CA PRO A 74 12.27 -7.35 7.03
C PRO A 74 13.43 -6.36 6.90
N ALA A 75 14.60 -6.75 7.40
CA ALA A 75 15.81 -5.92 7.31
C ALA A 75 16.44 -5.91 5.90
N THR A 76 16.13 -6.92 5.09
CA THR A 76 16.74 -7.13 3.77
C THR A 76 15.69 -7.54 2.73
N LEU A 77 15.96 -7.23 1.46
CA LEU A 77 15.18 -7.74 0.34
C LEU A 77 15.49 -9.23 0.12
N PRO A 78 14.50 -10.07 -0.22
CA PRO A 78 14.72 -11.42 -0.71
C PRO A 78 15.26 -11.38 -2.14
N ASP A 79 15.93 -12.44 -2.55
CA ASP A 79 16.48 -12.58 -3.91
C ASP A 79 15.39 -12.58 -4.99
N THR A 80 14.15 -12.92 -4.63
CA THR A 80 13.00 -12.92 -5.54
C THR A 80 11.79 -12.28 -4.89
N ILE A 81 11.12 -11.40 -5.63
CA ILE A 81 9.80 -10.86 -5.30
C ILE A 81 8.80 -11.53 -6.26
N LYS A 82 7.79 -12.21 -5.72
CA LYS A 82 6.77 -12.87 -6.54
C LYS A 82 5.83 -11.82 -7.17
N PRO A 83 5.21 -12.13 -8.32
CA PRO A 83 4.17 -11.27 -8.89
C PRO A 83 3.10 -10.94 -7.86
N TYR A 84 2.64 -9.70 -7.86
CA TYR A 84 1.62 -9.20 -6.92
C TYR A 84 2.01 -9.32 -5.43
N SER A 85 3.30 -9.32 -5.12
CA SER A 85 3.79 -9.20 -3.75
C SER A 85 4.27 -7.79 -3.46
N HIS A 86 4.09 -7.35 -2.22
CA HIS A 86 4.66 -6.11 -1.72
C HIS A 86 5.60 -6.41 -0.56
N LEU A 87 6.66 -5.62 -0.47
CA LEU A 87 7.64 -5.75 0.59
C LEU A 87 8.04 -4.36 1.09
N PRO A 88 7.57 -3.95 2.26
CA PRO A 88 8.06 -2.75 2.92
C PRO A 88 9.47 -2.97 3.46
N LEU A 89 10.35 -2.02 3.21
CA LEU A 89 11.64 -1.88 3.88
C LEU A 89 11.62 -0.59 4.66
N VAL A 90 11.99 -0.66 5.94
CA VAL A 90 12.08 0.51 6.81
C VAL A 90 13.48 0.58 7.39
N GLU A 91 14.10 1.75 7.27
CA GLU A 91 15.36 2.05 7.95
C GLU A 91 15.09 2.99 9.12
N PRO A 92 15.19 2.50 10.36
CA PRO A 92 14.96 3.33 11.53
C PRO A 92 16.11 4.33 11.74
N ASN A 93 15.83 5.39 12.49
CA ASN A 93 16.83 6.29 13.08
C ASN A 93 17.74 7.03 12.09
N GLN A 94 17.24 7.35 10.90
CA GLN A 94 17.96 8.20 9.96
C GLN A 94 17.89 9.67 10.41
N SER A 95 19.03 10.35 10.44
CA SER A 95 19.13 11.78 10.73
C SER A 95 20.13 12.43 9.79
N GLY A 96 19.86 13.67 9.36
CA GLY A 96 20.72 14.37 8.41
C GLY A 96 20.53 13.91 6.97
N GLN A 97 21.57 14.02 6.15
CA GLN A 97 21.50 13.61 4.75
C GLN A 97 21.45 12.08 4.63
N TYR A 98 20.39 11.57 4.01
CA TYR A 98 20.21 10.15 3.74
C TYR A 98 20.53 9.84 2.27
N THR A 99 21.29 8.77 2.03
CA THR A 99 21.59 8.26 0.69
C THR A 99 21.61 6.74 0.73
N ARG A 100 20.89 6.11 -0.20
CA ARG A 100 20.82 4.65 -0.31
C ARG A 100 20.78 4.21 -1.76
N GLU A 101 21.56 3.19 -2.08
CA GLU A 101 21.45 2.43 -3.32
C GLU A 101 20.53 1.21 -3.11
N VAL A 102 19.54 1.03 -3.99
CA VAL A 102 18.63 -0.12 -3.96
C VAL A 102 18.68 -0.83 -5.31
N LYS A 103 19.03 -2.11 -5.31
CA LYS A 103 18.94 -2.97 -6.48
C LYS A 103 17.50 -3.46 -6.64
N VAL A 104 16.83 -2.99 -7.68
CA VAL A 104 15.43 -3.34 -7.96
C VAL A 104 15.38 -4.41 -9.05
N PRO A 105 14.73 -5.57 -8.81
CA PRO A 105 14.56 -6.59 -9.84
C PRO A 105 13.74 -6.09 -11.05
N PRO A 106 13.94 -6.64 -12.26
CA PRO A 106 13.12 -6.30 -13.41
C PRO A 106 11.63 -6.51 -13.15
N GLY A 107 10.79 -5.57 -13.61
CA GLY A 107 9.33 -5.64 -13.44
C GLY A 107 8.81 -5.26 -12.05
N VAL A 108 9.69 -4.83 -11.12
CA VAL A 108 9.29 -4.33 -9.81
C VAL A 108 9.20 -2.81 -9.83
N THR A 109 8.15 -2.27 -9.20
CA THR A 109 8.02 -0.83 -8.94
C THR A 109 8.58 -0.52 -7.55
N LEU A 110 9.51 0.43 -7.47
CA LEU A 110 9.97 1.00 -6.20
C LEU A 110 9.15 2.25 -5.87
N SER A 111 8.56 2.29 -4.68
CA SER A 111 7.93 3.48 -4.12
C SER A 111 8.71 3.91 -2.88
N VAL A 112 9.14 5.17 -2.86
CA VAL A 112 9.88 5.76 -1.74
C VAL A 112 8.96 6.71 -1.00
N TYR A 113 8.90 6.56 0.32
CA TYR A 113 8.15 7.43 1.20
C TYR A 113 9.11 8.09 2.18
N ILE A 114 8.99 9.41 2.32
CA ILE A 114 9.83 10.25 3.17
C ILE A 114 8.88 10.99 4.11
N GLN A 115 9.16 10.92 5.41
CA GLN A 115 8.40 11.59 6.48
C GLN A 115 9.20 12.71 7.11
#